data_AF-A0A0B7ING7-F1
#
_entry.id   AF-A0A0B7ING7-F1
#
_cell.length_a   1.000
_cell.length_b   1.000
_cell.length_c   1.000
_cell.angle_alpha   90.00
_cell.angle_beta   90.00
_cell.angle_gamma   90.00
#
_symmetry.space_group_name_H-M   'P 1'
#
loop_
_entity.id
_entity.type
_entity.pdbx_description
1 polymer ?
#
loop_
_entity_poly.entity_id
_entity_poly.type
_entity_poly.pdbx_seq_one_letter_code
_entity_poly.pdbx_strand_id
1 'polypeptide(L)' 'MSEIQKIKQLRKDGDDLIQRIKELPSSRENSLAITKIQEAVMWLGQELGRRREENPYPSSKDPSTGDHIEPTADGLKN' A
#
# COMPACT_ATOMS: atom_id res chain seq x y z
N MET A 1 2.16 -2.54 21.01
CA MET A 1 2.14 -2.71 19.53
C MET A 1 3.15 -1.78 18.90
N SER A 2 3.97 -2.29 17.99
CA SER A 2 4.89 -1.48 17.17
C SER A 2 4.12 -0.60 16.19
N GLU A 3 4.77 0.42 15.63
CA GLU A 3 4.17 1.28 14.61
C GLU A 3 3.74 0.49 13.37
N ILE A 4 4.54 -0.50 12.95
CA ILE A 4 4.19 -1.42 11.85
C ILE A 4 2.91 -2.20 12.18
N GLN A 5 2.80 -2.72 13.41
CA GLN A 5 1.59 -3.41 13.85
C GLN A 5 0.37 -2.46 13.87
N LYS A 6 0.54 -1.21 14.30
CA LYS A 6 -0.51 -0.20 14.28
C LYS A 6 -0.98 0.11 12.85
N ILE A 7 -0.07 0.32 11.91
CA ILE A 7 -0.42 0.60 10.51
C ILE A 7 -1.14 -0.60 9.87
N LYS A 8 -0.68 -1.84 10.13
CA LYS A 8 -1.36 -3.05 9.67
C LYS A 8 -2.76 -3.18 10.25
N GLN A 9 -2.93 -2.86 11.54
CA GLN A 9 -4.24 -2.86 12.19
C GLN A 9 -5.17 -1.82 11.55
N LEU A 10 -4.71 -0.59 11.33
CA LEU A 10 -5.49 0.46 10.68
C LEU A 10 -5.95 0.08 9.26
N ARG A 11 -5.12 -0.64 8.50
CA ARG A 11 -5.51 -1.16 7.18
C ARG A 11 -6.64 -2.17 7.28
N LYS A 12 -6.54 -3.12 8.22
CA LYS A 12 -7.60 -4.10 8.50
C LYS A 12 -8.89 -3.40 8.94
N ASP A 13 -8.80 -2.44 9.87
CA ASP A 13 -9.96 -1.70 10.36
C ASP A 13 -10.66 -0.91 9.23
N GLY A 14 -9.88 -0.38 8.28
CA GLY A 14 -10.40 0.25 7.06
C GLY A 14 -11.15 -0.73 6.15
N ASP A 15 -10.60 -1.92 5.92
CA ASP A 15 -11.27 -2.97 5.15
C ASP A 15 -12.57 -3.43 5.82
N ASP A 16 -12.55 -3.61 7.15
CA ASP A 16 -13.74 -3.96 7.94
C ASP A 16 -14.81 -2.86 7.85
N LEU A 17 -14.42 -1.58 7.91
CA LEU A 17 -15.34 -0.45 7.75
C LEU A 17 -15.95 -0.39 6.35
N ILE A 18 -15.17 -0.69 5.29
CA ILE A 18 -15.68 -0.79 3.92
C ILE A 18 -16.78 -1.85 3.83
N GLN A 19 -16.60 -3.04 4.43
CA GLN A 19 -17.63 -4.08 4.42
C GLN A 19 -18.90 -3.62 5.14
N ARG A 20 -18.76 -2.98 6.30
CA ARG A 20 -19.91 -2.44 7.05
C ARG A 20 -20.67 -1.36 6.28
N ILE A 21 -19.99 -0.51 5.51
CA ILE A 21 -20.66 0.51 4.68
C ILE A 21 -21.41 -0.14 3.51
N LYS A 22 -20.89 -1.25 2.95
CA LYS A 22 -21.58 -2.00 1.87
C LYS A 22 -22.90 -2.64 2.32
N GLU A 23 -23.09 -2.84 3.62
CA GLU A 23 -24.36 -3.34 4.20
C GLU A 23 -25.44 -2.23 4.26
N LEU A 24 -25.06 -0.96 4.13
CA LEU A 24 -26.01 0.17 4.10
C LEU A 24 -26.67 0.28 2.72
N PRO A 25 -27.84 0.97 2.63
CA PRO A 25 -28.45 1.30 1.35
C PRO A 25 -27.47 2.03 0.43
N SER A 26 -27.53 1.73 -0.87
CA SER A 26 -26.71 2.41 -1.86
C SER A 26 -27.03 3.90 -1.89
N SER A 27 -25.99 4.72 -1.71
CA SER A 27 -26.06 6.17 -1.85
C SER A 27 -24.73 6.68 -2.41
N ARG A 28 -24.76 7.90 -2.95
CA ARG A 28 -23.55 8.58 -3.43
C ARG A 28 -22.57 8.81 -2.29
N GLU A 29 -23.07 9.17 -1.12
CA GLU A 29 -22.30 9.45 0.09
C GLU A 29 -21.60 8.18 0.59
N ASN A 30 -22.29 7.04 0.61
CA ASN A 30 -21.71 5.75 1.00
C ASN A 30 -20.63 5.30 0.01
N SER A 31 -20.86 5.53 -1.29
CA SER A 31 -19.87 5.23 -2.34
C SER A 31 -18.61 6.08 -2.18
N LEU A 32 -18.77 7.38 -1.91
CA LEU A 32 -17.65 8.29 -1.65
C LEU A 32 -16.89 7.91 -0.38
N ALA A 33 -17.59 7.52 0.68
CA ALA A 33 -16.97 7.06 1.91
C ALA A 33 -16.10 5.82 1.67
N ILE A 34 -16.61 4.82 0.94
CA ILE A 34 -15.84 3.62 0.56
C ILE A 34 -14.57 4.01 -0.21
N THR A 35 -14.69 4.85 -1.25
CA THR A 35 -13.53 5.29 -2.05
C THR A 35 -12.47 5.96 -1.18
N LYS A 36 -12.87 6.85 -0.26
CA LYS A 36 -11.92 7.54 0.62
C LYS A 36 -11.26 6.63 1.64
N ILE A 37 -11.96 5.61 2.13
CA ILE A 37 -11.34 4.61 3.00
C ILE A 37 -10.37 3.73 2.20
N GLN A 38 -10.72 3.34 0.97
CA GLN A 38 -9.81 2.59 0.08
C GLN A 38 -8.52 3.37 -0.21
N GLU A 39 -8.64 4.68 -0.52
CA GLU A 39 -7.48 5.57 -0.67
C GLU A 39 -6.63 5.59 0.60
N ALA A 40 -7.24 5.73 1.78
CA ALA A 40 -6.53 5.72 3.06
C ALA A 40 -5.77 4.40 3.31
N VAL A 41 -6.41 3.25 3.08
CA VAL A 41 -5.79 1.91 3.21
C VAL A 41 -4.61 1.75 2.24
N MET A 42 -4.72 2.29 1.02
CA MET A 42 -3.64 2.31 0.03
C MET A 42 -2.44 3.14 0.51
N TRP A 43 -2.67 4.37 0.98
CA TRP A 43 -1.59 5.24 1.49
C TRP A 43 -0.88 4.66 2.71
N LEU A 44 -1.61 4.00 3.61
CA LEU A 44 -1.01 3.24 4.72
C LEU A 44 -0.15 2.06 4.23
N GLY A 45 -0.50 1.44 3.11
CA GLY A 45 0.33 0.44 2.45
C GLY A 45 1.64 1.02 1.92
N GLN A 46 1.61 2.21 1.34
CA GLN A 46 2.82 2.90 0.87
C GLN A 46 3.73 3.31 2.05
N GLU A 47 3.18 3.74 3.18
CA GLU A 47 3.97 4.05 4.38
C GLU A 47 4.71 2.80 4.92
N LEU A 48 4.08 1.62 4.84
CA LEU A 48 4.76 0.35 5.14
C LEU A 48 5.89 0.04 4.15
N GLY A 49 5.69 0.38 2.86
CA GLY A 49 6.72 0.26 1.81
C GLY A 49 7.91 1.18 2.06
N ARG A 50 7.65 2.47 2.34
CA ARG A 50 8.66 3.48 2.69
C ARG A 50 9.52 3.05 3.89
N ARG A 51 8.92 2.39 4.87
CA ARG A 51 9.61 1.86 6.05
C ARG A 51 10.36 0.55 5.80
N ARG A 52 10.09 -0.14 4.69
CA ARG A 52 10.77 -1.37 4.27
C ARG A 52 11.96 -1.12 3.34
N GLU A 53 12.00 0.00 2.64
CA GLU A 53 13.12 0.34 1.74
C GLU A 53 14.31 0.96 2.50
N GLU A 54 15.33 0.16 2.79
CA GLU A 54 16.64 0.45 2.19
C GLU A 54 16.52 -0.01 0.73
N ASN A 55 16.44 0.92 -0.22
CA ASN A 55 16.24 0.58 -1.64
C ASN A 55 17.46 -0.23 -2.15
N PRO A 56 17.33 -1.51 -2.52
CA PRO A 56 18.45 -2.30 -3.04
C PRO A 56 18.90 -1.85 -4.43
N TYR A 57 18.06 -1.08 -5.14
CA TYR A 57 18.29 -0.61 -6.51
C TYR A 57 18.02 0.89 -6.61
N PRO A 58 18.90 1.72 -6.02
CA PRO A 58 18.75 3.18 -6.00
C PRO A 58 18.75 3.79 -7.40
N SER A 59 19.40 3.11 -8.36
CA SER A 59 19.62 3.60 -9.71
C SER A 59 18.59 3.09 -10.72
N SER A 60 17.73 2.12 -10.38
CA SER A 60 16.68 1.59 -11.28
C SER A 60 15.66 2.65 -11.76
N LYS A 61 15.56 3.80 -11.08
CA LYS A 61 14.68 4.92 -11.47
C LYS A 61 15.43 6.06 -12.14
N ASP A 62 16.75 5.94 -12.32
CA ASP A 62 17.59 6.94 -12.97
C ASP A 62 17.72 6.61 -14.47
N PRO A 63 17.14 7.42 -15.39
CA PRO A 63 17.21 7.16 -16.83
C PRO A 63 18.64 7.25 -17.40
N SER A 64 19.61 7.76 -16.62
CA SER A 64 21.01 7.82 -17.03
C SER A 64 21.77 6.49 -16.90
N THR A 65 21.18 5.46 -16.27
CA THR A 65 21.80 4.13 -16.16
C THR A 65 21.70 3.30 -17.44
N GLY A 66 21.01 3.80 -18.46
CA GLY A 66 20.90 3.14 -19.77
C GLY A 66 20.28 1.75 -19.69
N ASP A 67 20.79 0.81 -20.49
CA ASP A 67 20.30 -0.59 -20.57
C ASP A 67 20.84 -1.50 -19.45
N HIS A 68 21.49 -0.93 -18.42
CA HIS A 68 22.02 -1.70 -17.31
C HIS A 68 20.89 -2.11 -16.36
N ILE A 69 20.54 -3.40 -16.41
CA ILE A 69 19.56 -4.00 -15.51
C ILE A 69 20.33 -4.60 -14.32
N GLU A 70 20.08 -4.07 -13.13
CA GLU A 70 20.68 -4.59 -11.91
C GLU A 70 20.20 -6.04 -11.66
N PRO A 71 21.11 -6.97 -11.30
CA PRO A 71 20.76 -8.38 -11.13
C PRO A 71 19.74 -8.55 -10.02
N THR A 72 18.74 -9.42 -10.24
CA THR A 72 17.65 -9.70 -9.30
C THR A 72 18.19 -10.10 -7.93
N ALA A 73 17.64 -9.50 -6.87
CA ALA A 73 18.06 -9.79 -5.50
C ALA A 73 17.76 -11.26 -5.22
N ASP A 74 18.81 -12.03 -4.93
CA ASP A 74 18.78 -13.48 -4.77
C ASP A 74 17.63 -13.91 -3.84
N GLY A 75 16.56 -14.46 -4.43
CA GLY A 75 15.43 -15.01 -3.68
C GLY A 75 14.08 -15.00 -4.38
N LEU A 76 13.87 -14.16 -5.40
CA LEU A 76 12.66 -14.19 -6.22
C LEU A 76 12.85 -15.17 -7.39
N LYS A 77 12.52 -16.44 -7.16
CA LYS A 77 12.35 -17.43 -8.25
C LYS A 77 10.92 -17.29 -8.80
N ASN A 78 10.81 -17.07 -10.11
CA ASN A 78 9.55 -17.11 -10.84
C ASN A 78 8.83 -18.46 -10.68
#